data_AF-A0A7S7LX54-F1
#
_entry.id   AF-A0A7S7LX54-F1
#
_cell.length_a   1.000
_cell.length_b   1.000
_cell.length_c   1.000
_cell.angle_alpha   90.00
_cell.angle_beta   90.00
_cell.angle_gamma   90.00
#
_symmetry.space_group_name_H-M   'P 1'
#
loop_
_entity.id
_entity.type
_entity.pdbx_description
1 polymer ?
#
loop_
_entity_poly.entity_id
_entity_poly.type
_entity_poly.pdbx_seq_one_letter_code
_entity_poly.pdbx_strand_id
1 'polypeptide(L)'
;MFVCGYHFPASEGNDVSFDKVIEKVNEGVEATGKTVTLTGETAKGEVILNFEVPAGTFAHVAFIDYFDKTDVKLAANNSKMIYYTNKYQISEISKSVDGDVTKDLCKNLDDMNLYRVTVA
;
A
#
# COMPACT_ATOMS: atom_id res chain seq x y z
N MET A 1 2.69 -16.93 -5.81
CA MET A 1 1.80 -15.80 -6.16
C MET A 1 2.33 -14.51 -5.54
N PHE A 2 2.01 -13.34 -6.11
CA PHE A 2 2.32 -12.03 -5.51
C PHE A 2 1.05 -11.35 -4.99
N VAL A 3 1.01 -11.05 -3.69
CA VAL A 3 -0.07 -10.25 -3.07
C VAL A 3 0.56 -9.09 -2.33
N CYS A 4 0.16 -7.85 -2.62
CA CYS A 4 0.76 -6.63 -2.10
C CYS A 4 2.29 -6.54 -2.30
N GLY A 5 2.83 -7.19 -3.34
CA GLY A 5 4.28 -7.28 -3.58
C GLY A 5 5.00 -8.40 -2.79
N TYR A 6 4.31 -9.12 -1.90
CA TYR A 6 4.86 -10.26 -1.19
C TYR A 6 4.83 -11.53 -2.04
N HIS A 7 5.95 -12.25 -2.05
CA HIS A 7 6.03 -13.59 -2.61
C HIS A 7 5.41 -14.63 -1.67
N PHE A 8 4.46 -15.42 -2.20
CA PHE A 8 3.92 -16.62 -1.56
C PHE A 8 4.31 -17.88 -2.35
N PRO A 9 4.50 -19.03 -1.66
CA PRO A 9 4.87 -20.30 -2.29
C PRO A 9 3.92 -20.68 -3.43
N ALA A 10 4.45 -21.32 -4.47
CA ALA A 10 3.65 -21.75 -5.62
C ALA A 10 2.58 -22.78 -5.23
N SER A 11 2.81 -23.56 -4.16
CA SER A 11 1.86 -24.53 -3.61
C SER A 11 0.56 -23.91 -3.08
N GLU A 12 0.55 -22.60 -2.79
CA GLU A 12 -0.67 -21.89 -2.36
C GLU A 12 -1.52 -21.39 -3.54
N GLY A 13 -1.02 -21.50 -4.78
CA GLY A 13 -1.77 -21.13 -5.97
C GLY A 13 -2.33 -19.70 -5.91
N ASN A 14 -3.63 -19.57 -6.18
CA ASN A 14 -4.39 -18.32 -6.09
C ASN A 14 -5.14 -18.15 -4.76
N ASP A 15 -5.06 -19.12 -3.85
CA ASP A 15 -5.87 -19.19 -2.62
C ASP A 15 -5.10 -18.70 -1.38
N VAL A 16 -4.29 -17.66 -1.54
CA VAL A 16 -3.62 -17.01 -0.40
C VAL A 16 -4.68 -16.23 0.39
N SER A 17 -4.96 -16.65 1.63
CA SER A 17 -5.90 -15.93 2.50
C SER A 17 -5.38 -14.56 2.90
N PHE A 18 -6.29 -13.60 3.10
CA PHE A 18 -5.94 -12.27 3.56
C PHE A 18 -5.24 -12.30 4.92
N ASP A 19 -5.64 -13.19 5.83
CA ASP A 19 -5.00 -13.39 7.14
C ASP A 19 -3.50 -13.64 7.02
N LYS A 20 -3.06 -14.48 6.08
CA LYS A 20 -1.63 -14.74 5.85
C LYS A 20 -0.88 -13.52 5.32
N VAL A 21 -1.54 -12.69 4.53
CA VAL A 21 -0.95 -11.44 4.03
C VAL A 21 -0.81 -10.45 5.18
N ILE A 22 -1.80 -10.36 6.05
CA ILE A 22 -1.80 -9.52 7.24
C ILE A 22 -0.68 -9.93 8.20
N GLU A 23 -0.56 -11.22 8.51
CA GLU A 23 0.54 -11.75 9.32
C GLU A 23 1.90 -11.35 8.72
N LYS A 24 2.09 -11.56 7.42
CA LYS A 24 3.35 -11.26 6.74
C LYS A 24 3.71 -9.77 6.69
N VAL A 25 2.71 -8.90 6.57
CA VAL A 25 2.88 -7.44 6.64
C VAL A 25 3.29 -7.03 8.06
N ASN A 26 2.69 -7.63 9.09
CA ASN A 26 2.94 -7.25 10.48
C ASN A 26 4.23 -7.84 11.08
N GLU A 27 4.71 -8.99 10.60
CA GLU A 27 5.87 -9.69 11.17
C GLU A 27 7.22 -8.95 11.01
N GLY A 28 7.32 -7.94 10.15
CA GLY A 28 8.61 -7.37 9.76
C GLY A 28 8.68 -5.86 9.61
N VAL A 29 7.68 -5.12 10.12
CA VAL A 29 7.57 -3.68 9.85
C VAL A 29 7.53 -2.89 11.16
N GLU A 30 8.55 -2.06 11.37
CA GLU A 30 8.51 -1.03 12.41
C GLU A 30 7.77 0.20 11.87
N ALA A 31 6.47 0.29 12.19
CA ALA A 31 5.59 1.37 11.73
C ALA A 31 5.50 2.55 12.72
N THR A 32 5.94 2.36 13.97
CA THR A 32 5.83 3.36 15.04
C THR A 32 6.57 4.65 14.68
N GLY A 33 5.88 5.79 14.77
CA GLY A 33 6.45 7.12 14.53
C GLY A 33 6.65 7.47 13.05
N LYS A 34 6.38 6.55 12.11
CA LYS A 34 6.45 6.81 10.67
C LYS A 34 5.16 7.43 10.14
N THR A 35 5.29 8.40 9.25
CA THR A 35 4.17 9.00 8.53
C THR A 35 4.18 8.51 7.08
N VAL A 36 3.01 8.14 6.57
CA VAL A 36 2.83 7.70 5.18
C VAL A 36 1.96 8.70 4.46
N THR A 37 2.48 9.25 3.37
CA THR A 37 1.73 10.17 2.51
C THR A 37 1.64 9.61 1.10
N LEU A 38 0.42 9.61 0.55
CA LEU A 38 0.17 9.22 -0.84
C LEU A 38 -0.12 10.45 -1.69
N THR A 39 0.60 10.57 -2.79
CA THR A 39 0.40 11.59 -3.82
C THR A 39 -0.24 10.96 -5.04
N GLY A 40 -1.47 11.38 -5.37
CA GLY A 40 -2.18 10.99 -6.58
C GLY A 40 -1.84 11.91 -7.75
N GLU A 41 -1.52 11.33 -8.89
CA GLU A 41 -1.13 12.02 -10.13
C GLU A 41 -1.96 11.51 -11.32
N THR A 42 -2.24 12.40 -12.26
CA THR A 42 -2.77 12.01 -13.58
C THR A 42 -1.71 11.30 -14.41
N ALA A 43 -2.10 10.65 -15.51
CA ALA A 43 -1.15 10.06 -16.46
C ALA A 43 -0.18 11.09 -17.08
N LYS A 44 -0.47 12.40 -16.97
CA LYS A 44 0.39 13.51 -17.42
C LYS A 44 1.32 14.02 -16.32
N GLY A 45 1.28 13.45 -15.13
CA GLY A 45 2.11 13.84 -13.98
C GLY A 45 1.57 15.05 -13.19
N GLU A 46 0.32 15.44 -13.41
CA GLU A 46 -0.31 16.52 -12.64
C GLU A 46 -0.76 15.96 -11.28
N VAL A 47 -0.28 16.56 -10.19
CA VAL A 47 -0.71 16.19 -8.84
C VAL A 47 -2.15 16.65 -8.63
N ILE A 48 -3.02 15.72 -8.28
CA ILE A 48 -4.46 15.95 -8.08
C ILE A 48 -4.89 15.65 -6.66
N LEU A 49 -4.09 14.92 -5.89
CA LEU A 49 -4.44 14.50 -4.56
C LEU A 49 -3.18 14.32 -3.70
N ASN A 50 -3.28 14.72 -2.44
CA ASN A 50 -2.30 14.38 -1.40
C ASN A 50 -3.08 14.08 -0.12
N PHE A 51 -2.84 12.92 0.47
CA PHE A 51 -3.43 12.57 1.76
C PHE A 51 -2.47 11.70 2.59
N GLU A 52 -2.63 11.79 3.90
CA GLU A 52 -1.93 10.94 4.86
C GLU A 52 -2.73 9.66 5.08
N VAL A 53 -2.02 8.53 5.16
CA VAL A 53 -2.60 7.25 5.53
C VAL A 53 -2.67 7.18 7.05
N PRO A 54 -3.85 6.93 7.66
CA PRO A 54 -3.99 6.90 9.11
C PRO A 54 -3.04 5.89 9.75
N ALA A 55 -2.25 6.36 10.72
CA ALA A 55 -1.24 5.55 11.39
C ALA A 55 -1.87 4.31 12.08
N GLY A 56 -1.19 3.18 12.00
CA GLY A 56 -1.62 1.92 12.63
C GLY A 56 -2.69 1.15 11.86
N THR A 57 -3.14 1.64 10.71
CA THR A 57 -3.98 0.86 9.77
C THR A 57 -3.14 -0.19 9.04
N PHE A 58 -3.78 -1.25 8.54
CA PHE A 58 -3.11 -2.21 7.65
C PHE A 58 -2.46 -1.50 6.46
N ALA A 59 -3.16 -0.54 5.84
CA ALA A 59 -2.62 0.24 4.73
C ALA A 59 -1.34 1.00 5.12
N HIS A 60 -1.30 1.60 6.32
CA HIS A 60 -0.11 2.30 6.83
C HIS A 60 1.10 1.37 6.92
N VAL A 61 0.94 0.21 7.56
CA VAL A 61 2.01 -0.78 7.70
C VAL A 61 2.43 -1.34 6.34
N ALA A 62 1.47 -1.69 5.48
CA ALA A 62 1.72 -2.24 4.15
C ALA A 62 2.46 -1.25 3.23
N PHE A 63 2.14 0.04 3.30
CA PHE A 63 2.82 1.05 2.49
C PHE A 63 4.24 1.34 2.99
N ILE A 64 4.49 1.27 4.30
CA ILE A 64 5.84 1.35 4.85
C ILE A 64 6.67 0.17 4.36
N ASP A 65 6.13 -1.05 4.49
CA ASP A 65 6.82 -2.24 4.03
C ASP A 65 7.11 -2.22 2.52
N TYR A 66 6.10 -1.83 1.73
CA TYR A 66 6.24 -1.66 0.30
C TYR A 66 7.36 -0.67 0.00
N PHE A 67 7.35 0.50 0.64
CA PHE A 67 8.37 1.52 0.45
C PHE A 67 9.77 1.00 0.80
N ASP A 68 9.92 0.24 1.89
CA ASP A 68 11.21 -0.26 2.35
C ASP A 68 11.74 -1.41 1.49
N LYS A 69 10.87 -2.33 1.04
CA LYS A 69 11.28 -3.58 0.39
C LYS A 69 11.19 -3.60 -1.13
N THR A 70 10.40 -2.71 -1.75
CA THR A 70 10.26 -2.71 -3.21
C THR A 70 11.54 -2.24 -3.91
N ASP A 71 11.82 -2.85 -5.06
CA ASP A 71 12.88 -2.48 -6.00
C ASP A 71 12.51 -1.29 -6.90
N VAL A 72 11.28 -0.75 -6.77
CA VAL A 72 10.88 0.49 -7.45
C VAL A 72 11.86 1.60 -7.11
N LYS A 73 12.41 2.21 -8.16
CA LYS A 73 13.37 3.30 -8.03
C LYS A 73 12.78 4.47 -7.26
N LEU A 74 13.55 4.96 -6.31
CA LEU A 74 13.24 6.19 -5.59
C LEU A 74 13.31 7.37 -6.56
N ALA A 75 12.22 8.13 -6.64
CA ALA A 75 12.18 9.38 -7.40
C ALA A 75 12.92 10.50 -6.64
N ALA A 76 13.24 11.59 -7.34
CA ALA A 76 13.98 12.72 -6.78
C ALA A 76 13.30 13.38 -5.57
N ASN A 77 11.98 13.22 -5.43
CA ASN A 77 11.18 13.71 -4.31
C ASN A 77 11.04 12.71 -3.15
N ASN A 78 11.96 11.74 -3.03
CA ASN A 78 11.94 10.69 -2.00
C ASN A 78 10.65 9.84 -2.00
N SER A 79 10.06 9.63 -3.17
CA SER A 79 8.83 8.84 -3.33
C SER A 79 9.04 7.61 -4.19
N LYS A 80 8.22 6.58 -4.00
CA LYS A 80 8.17 5.39 -4.86
C LYS A 80 6.79 5.27 -5.51
N MET A 81 6.76 4.93 -6.79
CA MET A 81 5.50 4.67 -7.50
C MET A 81 4.85 3.41 -6.95
N ILE A 82 3.56 3.46 -6.63
CA ILE A 82 2.76 2.30 -6.26
C ILE A 82 2.17 1.70 -7.54
N TYR A 83 2.48 0.44 -7.80
CA TYR A 83 1.84 -0.26 -8.90
C TYR A 83 0.37 -0.51 -8.62
N TYR A 84 -0.45 -0.33 -9.65
CA TYR A 84 -1.90 -0.50 -9.63
C TYR A 84 -2.36 -1.80 -8.94
N THR A 85 -1.73 -2.93 -9.28
CA THR A 85 -2.06 -4.23 -8.68
C THR A 85 -1.89 -4.22 -7.16
N ASN A 86 -0.83 -3.58 -6.66
CA ASN A 86 -0.57 -3.49 -5.23
C ASN A 86 -1.60 -2.59 -4.53
N LYS A 87 -1.87 -1.41 -5.12
CA LYS A 87 -2.89 -0.46 -4.65
C LYS A 87 -4.24 -1.12 -4.37
N TYR A 88 -4.73 -1.93 -5.31
CA TYR A 88 -6.03 -2.59 -5.17
C TYR A 88 -6.02 -3.74 -4.18
N GLN A 89 -4.94 -4.53 -4.13
CA GLN A 89 -4.81 -5.60 -3.14
C GLN A 89 -4.81 -5.02 -1.72
N ILE A 90 -4.06 -3.94 -1.48
CA ILE A 90 -4.08 -3.24 -0.18
C ILE A 90 -5.49 -2.71 0.12
N SER A 91 -6.16 -2.08 -0.85
CA SER A 91 -7.53 -1.57 -0.67
C SER A 91 -8.51 -2.66 -0.26
N GLU A 92 -8.49 -3.82 -0.93
CA GLU A 92 -9.39 -4.94 -0.62
C GLU A 92 -9.13 -5.53 0.76
N ILE A 93 -7.86 -5.78 1.12
CA ILE A 93 -7.52 -6.33 2.43
C ILE A 93 -7.88 -5.34 3.53
N SER A 94 -7.59 -4.05 3.35
CA SER A 94 -7.85 -3.04 4.37
C SER A 94 -9.34 -2.91 4.73
N LYS A 95 -10.25 -3.11 3.75
CA LYS A 95 -11.71 -3.14 3.99
C LYS A 95 -12.11 -4.23 5.00
N SER A 96 -11.39 -5.35 5.03
CA SER A 96 -11.66 -6.46 5.94
C SER A 96 -11.06 -6.28 7.34
N VAL A 97 -10.06 -5.40 7.50
CA VAL A 97 -9.24 -5.31 8.72
C VAL A 97 -9.51 -4.04 9.53
N ASP A 98 -9.59 -2.88 8.86
CA ASP A 98 -9.54 -1.57 9.54
C ASP A 98 -10.90 -0.85 9.60
N GLY A 99 -11.97 -1.50 9.13
CA GLY A 99 -13.34 -0.97 9.21
C GLY A 99 -13.53 0.39 8.51
N ASP A 100 -14.29 1.30 9.14
CA ASP A 100 -14.71 2.56 8.51
C ASP A 100 -13.57 3.57 8.29
N VAL A 101 -12.51 3.53 9.11
CA VAL A 101 -11.38 4.49 8.99
C VAL A 101 -10.67 4.33 7.66
N THR A 102 -10.46 3.09 7.22
CA THR A 102 -9.78 2.82 5.95
C THR A 102 -10.75 2.84 4.76
N LYS A 103 -12.05 2.82 4.99
CA LYS A 103 -13.06 2.91 3.92
C LYS A 103 -12.95 4.20 3.11
N ASP A 104 -12.67 5.33 3.75
CA ASP A 104 -12.49 6.62 3.05
C ASP A 104 -11.17 6.68 2.29
N LEU A 105 -10.10 6.08 2.82
CA LEU A 105 -8.85 5.88 2.11
C LEU A 105 -9.06 5.03 0.84
N CYS A 106 -9.75 3.90 0.97
CA CYS A 106 -10.00 2.95 -0.11
C CYS A 106 -10.75 3.57 -1.30
N LYS A 107 -11.61 4.56 -1.09
CA LYS A 107 -12.30 5.28 -2.18
C LYS A 107 -11.33 5.97 -3.13
N ASN A 108 -10.23 6.49 -2.60
CA ASN A 108 -9.17 7.11 -3.42
C ASN A 108 -8.35 6.02 -4.12
N LEU A 109 -8.05 4.93 -3.43
CA LEU A 109 -7.24 3.85 -3.99
C LEU A 109 -7.95 3.07 -5.10
N ASP A 110 -9.28 3.05 -5.15
CA ASP A 110 -10.10 2.35 -6.15
C ASP A 110 -10.26 3.11 -7.50
N ASP A 111 -9.56 4.23 -7.68
CA ASP A 111 -9.62 5.00 -8.93
C ASP A 111 -8.57 4.55 -9.98
N MET A 112 -8.57 5.22 -11.13
CA MET A 112 -7.60 5.03 -12.23
C MET A 112 -6.35 5.92 -12.13
N ASN A 113 -6.16 6.63 -11.03
CA ASN A 113 -5.02 7.53 -10.86
C ASN A 113 -3.76 6.76 -10.46
N LEU A 114 -2.62 7.37 -10.78
CA LEU A 114 -1.30 6.90 -10.39
C LEU A 114 -0.99 7.42 -8.98
N TYR A 115 -0.39 6.58 -8.14
CA TYR A 115 -0.06 6.97 -6.77
C TYR A 115 1.40 6.78 -6.47
N ARG A 116 1.98 7.73 -5.73
CA ARG A 116 3.31 7.63 -5.16
C ARG A 116 3.19 7.59 -3.65
N VAL A 117 4.01 6.76 -3.01
CA VAL A 117 4.16 6.71 -1.56
C VAL A 117 5.42 7.44 -1.13
N THR A 118 5.31 8.19 -0.04
CA THR A 118 6.44 8.71 0.74
C THR A 118 6.30 8.25 2.18
N VAL A 119 7.44 7.94 2.80
CA VAL A 119 7.52 7.54 4.21
C VAL A 119 8.56 8.43 4.89
N ALA A 120 8.17 9.04 6.01
CA ALA A 120 8.99 9.96 6.81
C ALA A 120 9.02 9.56 8.28
#